data_AF-A0A1I1RLI6-F1
#
_entry.id   AF-A0A1I1RLI6-F1
#
_cell.length_a   1.000
_cell.length_b   1.000
_cell.length_c   1.000
_cell.angle_alpha   90.00
_cell.angle_beta   90.00
_cell.angle_gamma   90.00
#
_symmetry.space_group_name_H-M   'P 1'
#
loop_
_entity.id
_entity.type
_entity.pdbx_description
1 polymer ?
#
loop_
_entity_poly.entity_id
_entity_poly.type
_entity_poly.pdbx_seq_one_letter_code
_entity_poly.pdbx_strand_id
1 'polypeptide(L)'
;MKTDEVKDFFKHDLDHLLALCNRHRRDLLADNVDQLPVLTEERTDEDIAYAGKITWVVGKAIQACSVKSRKILTDAYLKRQLDKITMVEMGYSQARYYQLKQIALIEFADNFTAYLKEMGVI
;
A
#
# COMPACT_ATOMS: atom_id res chain seq x y z
N MET A 1 11.26 2.93 7.08
CA MET A 1 9.95 3.41 7.55
C MET A 1 9.52 2.57 8.76
N LYS A 2 9.12 3.19 9.87
CA LYS A 2 8.58 2.51 11.06
C LYS A 2 7.09 2.19 10.87
N THR A 3 6.53 1.27 11.65
CA THR A 3 5.12 0.84 11.48
C THR A 3 4.11 1.96 11.72
N ASP A 4 4.39 2.93 12.59
CA ASP A 4 3.50 4.09 12.79
C ASP A 4 3.56 5.07 11.61
N GLU A 5 4.74 5.28 11.02
CA GLU A 5 4.89 6.06 9.77
C GLU A 5 4.10 5.40 8.62
N VAL A 6 4.11 4.06 8.54
CA VAL A 6 3.29 3.33 7.54
C VAL A 6 1.80 3.62 7.74
N LYS A 7 1.31 3.59 8.99
CA LYS A 7 -0.11 3.84 9.30
C LYS A 7 -0.50 5.27 8.94
N ASP A 8 0.34 6.24 9.31
CA ASP A 8 0.11 7.65 9.04
C ASP A 8 0.10 7.91 7.53
N PHE A 9 1.06 7.35 6.80
CA PHE A 9 1.10 7.41 5.34
C PHE A 9 -0.21 6.89 4.70
N PHE A 10 -0.67 5.70 5.11
CA PHE A 10 -1.91 5.13 4.57
C PHE A 10 -3.16 5.98 4.89
N LYS A 11 -3.14 6.70 6.01
CA LYS A 11 -4.29 7.47 6.51
C LYS A 11 -4.32 8.90 5.97
N HIS A 12 -3.17 9.53 5.81
CA HIS A 12 -3.06 10.96 5.56
C HIS A 12 -2.47 11.28 4.17
N ASP A 13 -1.51 10.49 3.69
CA ASP A 13 -0.74 10.86 2.49
C ASP A 13 -1.26 10.14 1.23
N LEU A 14 -1.65 8.87 1.37
CA LEU A 14 -2.00 8.04 0.22
C LEU A 14 -3.17 8.60 -0.61
N ASP A 15 -4.19 9.15 0.03
CA ASP A 15 -5.33 9.74 -0.69
C ASP A 15 -4.92 10.95 -1.51
N HIS A 16 -4.02 11.77 -0.98
CA HIS A 16 -3.52 12.95 -1.66
C HIS A 16 -2.73 12.56 -2.91
N LEU A 17 -1.79 11.61 -2.77
CA LEU A 17 -1.01 11.09 -3.90
C LEU A 17 -1.90 10.43 -4.96
N LEU A 18 -2.88 9.63 -4.53
CA LEU A 18 -3.86 9.03 -5.44
C LEU A 18 -4.64 10.10 -6.21
N ALA A 19 -5.10 11.16 -5.55
CA ALA A 19 -5.81 12.26 -6.19
C ALA A 19 -4.94 13.01 -7.21
N LEU A 20 -3.66 13.28 -6.88
CA LEU A 20 -2.72 13.96 -7.79
C LEU A 20 -2.53 13.19 -9.10
N CYS A 21 -2.45 11.86 -9.04
CA CYS A 21 -2.25 11.01 -10.21
C CYS A 21 -3.56 10.42 -10.79
N ASN A 22 -4.71 10.94 -10.39
CA ASN A 22 -6.05 10.49 -10.81
C ASN A 22 -6.27 8.96 -10.66
N ARG A 23 -5.86 8.41 -9.52
CA ARG A 23 -6.07 7.02 -9.12
C ARG A 23 -6.95 6.93 -7.89
N HIS A 24 -7.42 5.71 -7.61
CA HIS A 24 -8.19 5.34 -6.45
C HIS A 24 -7.56 4.15 -5.74
N ARG A 25 -7.88 3.94 -4.45
CA ARG A 25 -7.37 2.82 -3.67
C ARG A 25 -7.65 1.44 -4.31
N ARG A 26 -8.78 1.30 -5.00
CA ARG A 26 -9.15 0.08 -5.73
C ARG A 26 -8.20 -0.25 -6.88
N ASP A 27 -7.51 0.75 -7.41
CA ASP A 27 -6.57 0.56 -8.51
C ASP A 27 -5.26 -0.05 -7.99
N LEU A 28 -5.00 0.02 -6.68
CA LEU A 28 -3.84 -0.57 -6.01
C LEU A 28 -4.07 -2.04 -5.59
N LEU A 29 -5.23 -2.63 -5.89
CA LEU A 29 -5.47 -4.04 -5.64
C LEU A 29 -4.51 -4.89 -6.48
N ALA A 30 -4.10 -6.04 -5.96
CA ALA A 30 -3.07 -6.88 -6.56
C ALA A 30 -3.32 -7.24 -8.04
N ASP A 31 -4.59 -7.44 -8.41
CA ASP A 31 -4.97 -7.80 -9.78
C ASP A 31 -4.91 -6.61 -10.76
N ASN A 32 -4.88 -5.38 -10.23
CA ASN A 32 -4.91 -4.14 -10.99
C ASN A 32 -3.54 -3.48 -11.09
N VAL A 33 -2.65 -3.69 -10.11
CA VAL A 33 -1.40 -2.94 -10.00
C VAL A 33 -0.45 -3.18 -11.18
N ASP A 34 -0.44 -4.39 -11.75
CA ASP A 34 0.39 -4.74 -12.91
C ASP A 34 -0.03 -3.99 -14.18
N GLN A 35 -1.27 -3.51 -14.22
CA GLN A 35 -1.84 -2.78 -15.36
C GLN A 35 -1.76 -1.26 -15.18
N LEU A 36 -1.28 -0.78 -14.03
CA LEU A 36 -1.14 0.65 -13.77
C LEU A 36 -0.01 1.23 -14.62
N PRO A 37 -0.29 2.20 -15.51
CA PRO A 37 0.77 2.85 -16.28
C PRO A 37 1.64 3.67 -15.34
N VAL A 38 2.95 3.45 -15.35
CA VAL A 38 3.88 4.35 -14.66
C VAL A 38 3.86 5.68 -15.41
N LEU A 39 3.45 6.75 -14.72
CA LEU A 39 3.44 8.09 -15.28
C LEU A 39 4.89 8.62 -15.26
N THR A 40 5.38 9.05 -16.42
CA THR A 40 6.74 9.58 -16.58
C THR A 40 6.73 11.10 -16.70
N GLU A 41 7.79 11.76 -16.22
CA GLU A 41 7.98 13.22 -16.25
C GLU A 41 7.98 13.79 -17.68
N GLU A 42 8.28 12.96 -18.68
CA GLU A 42 8.19 13.36 -20.09
C GLU A 42 6.76 13.66 -20.56
N ARG A 43 5.75 13.22 -19.80
CA ARG A 43 4.33 13.27 -20.21
C ARG A 43 3.43 14.00 -19.20
N THR A 44 3.94 14.35 -18.02
CA THR A 44 3.16 14.95 -16.93
C THR A 44 4.00 15.92 -16.12
N ASP A 45 3.35 16.70 -15.26
CA ASP A 45 4.01 17.45 -14.19
C ASP A 45 4.85 16.51 -13.30
N GLU A 46 5.97 17.00 -12.77
CA GLU A 46 6.90 16.26 -11.91
C GLU A 46 6.18 15.71 -10.66
N ASP A 47 5.29 16.50 -10.06
CA ASP A 47 4.51 16.09 -8.89
C ASP A 47 3.54 14.95 -9.22
N ILE A 48 2.93 14.98 -10.40
CA ILE A 48 2.02 13.93 -10.88
C ILE A 48 2.79 12.65 -11.20
N ALA A 49 3.97 12.77 -11.82
CA ALA A 49 4.85 11.64 -12.12
C ALA A 49 5.36 10.98 -10.83
N TYR A 50 5.80 11.79 -9.86
CA TYR A 50 6.19 11.31 -8.53
C TYR A 50 5.03 10.59 -7.83
N ALA A 51 3.85 11.20 -7.76
CA ALA A 51 2.67 10.58 -7.17
C ALA A 51 2.29 9.27 -7.89
N GLY A 52 2.41 9.22 -9.22
CA GLY A 52 2.20 8.03 -10.03
C GLY A 52 3.19 6.89 -9.70
N LYS A 53 4.48 7.21 -9.52
CA LYS A 53 5.51 6.27 -9.09
C LYS A 53 5.21 5.76 -7.67
N ILE A 54 4.99 6.65 -6.71
CA ILE A 54 4.74 6.26 -5.31
C ILE A 54 3.50 5.36 -5.19
N THR A 55 2.39 5.72 -5.81
CA THR A 55 1.16 4.92 -5.72
C THR A 55 1.32 3.55 -6.38
N TRP A 56 2.11 3.44 -7.45
CA TRP A 56 2.47 2.15 -8.05
C TRP A 56 3.31 1.30 -7.09
N VAL A 57 4.34 1.90 -6.47
CA VAL A 57 5.19 1.25 -5.46
C VAL A 57 4.36 0.75 -4.28
N VAL A 58 3.36 1.51 -3.81
CA VAL A 58 2.44 1.05 -2.74
C VAL A 58 1.73 -0.24 -3.14
N GLY A 59 1.13 -0.30 -4.33
CA GLY A 59 0.44 -1.50 -4.78
C GLY A 59 1.39 -2.70 -4.94
N LYS A 60 2.59 -2.48 -5.49
CA LYS A 60 3.62 -3.52 -5.63
C LYS A 60 4.13 -4.03 -4.29
N ALA A 61 4.36 -3.14 -3.34
CA ALA A 61 4.80 -3.51 -2.01
C ALA A 61 3.75 -4.38 -1.29
N ILE A 62 2.46 -4.04 -1.41
CA ILE A 62 1.37 -4.86 -0.88
C ILE A 62 1.30 -6.22 -1.60
N GLN A 63 1.44 -6.24 -2.93
CA GLN A 63 1.45 -7.46 -3.75
C GLN A 63 2.61 -8.38 -3.40
N ALA A 64 3.78 -7.84 -3.01
CA ALA A 64 4.95 -8.61 -2.62
C ALA A 64 4.86 -9.20 -1.20
N CYS A 65 3.98 -8.68 -0.33
CA CYS A 65 3.78 -9.22 1.01
C CYS A 65 3.22 -10.66 0.97
N SER A 66 3.43 -11.40 2.06
CA SER A 66 2.84 -12.72 2.26
C SER A 66 1.32 -12.68 2.11
N VAL A 67 0.69 -13.80 1.77
CA VAL A 67 -0.78 -13.88 1.53
C VAL A 67 -1.57 -13.30 2.70
N LYS A 68 -1.15 -13.59 3.94
CA LYS A 68 -1.79 -13.08 5.16
C LYS A 68 -1.62 -11.58 5.31
N SER A 69 -0.40 -11.09 5.18
CA SER A 69 -0.06 -9.67 5.30
C SER A 69 -0.76 -8.84 4.23
N ARG A 70 -0.78 -9.33 2.99
CA ARG A 70 -1.50 -8.74 1.86
C ARG A 70 -3.00 -8.62 2.12
N LYS A 71 -3.66 -9.67 2.62
CA LYS A 71 -5.09 -9.60 2.98
C LYS A 71 -5.34 -8.52 4.04
N ILE A 72 -4.56 -8.53 5.12
CA ILE A 72 -4.71 -7.55 6.21
C ILE A 72 -4.54 -6.13 5.70
N LEU A 73 -3.48 -5.85 4.94
CA LEU A 73 -3.21 -4.51 4.41
C LEU A 73 -4.28 -4.06 3.42
N THR A 74 -4.71 -4.96 2.52
CA THR A 74 -5.74 -4.67 1.54
C THR A 74 -7.06 -4.34 2.21
N ASP A 75 -7.51 -5.18 3.14
CA ASP A 75 -8.80 -4.97 3.80
C ASP A 75 -8.76 -3.72 4.68
N ALA A 76 -7.71 -3.55 5.51
CA ALA A 76 -7.62 -2.42 6.43
C ALA A 76 -7.41 -1.07 5.72
N TYR A 77 -6.57 -1.02 4.68
CA TYR A 77 -6.13 0.25 4.10
C TYR A 77 -6.69 0.52 2.71
N LEU A 78 -6.79 -0.47 1.82
CA LEU A 78 -7.33 -0.23 0.47
C LEU A 78 -8.86 -0.23 0.46
N LYS A 79 -9.47 -1.18 1.17
CA LYS A 79 -10.94 -1.29 1.30
C LYS A 79 -11.52 -0.53 2.49
N ARG A 80 -10.68 -0.05 3.42
CA ARG A 80 -11.09 0.61 4.68
C ARG A 80 -12.06 -0.23 5.51
N GLN A 81 -11.91 -1.54 5.45
CA GLN A 81 -12.68 -2.48 6.25
C GLN A 81 -12.23 -2.39 7.71
N LEU A 82 -13.19 -2.50 8.63
CA LEU A 82 -12.89 -2.56 10.06
C LEU A 82 -12.05 -3.80 10.36
N ASP A 83 -10.99 -3.62 11.15
CA ASP A 83 -10.10 -4.72 11.59
C ASP A 83 -10.87 -5.89 12.20
N LYS A 84 -11.96 -5.61 12.93
CA LYS A 84 -12.82 -6.64 13.53
C LYS A 84 -13.44 -7.57 12.49
N ILE A 85 -13.81 -7.07 11.31
CA ILE A 85 -14.40 -7.87 10.24
C ILE A 85 -13.33 -8.80 9.67
N THR A 86 -12.18 -8.25 9.28
CA THR A 86 -11.05 -9.01 8.73
C THR A 86 -10.53 -10.06 9.72
N MET A 87 -10.46 -9.73 11.01
CA MET A 87 -10.09 -10.66 12.08
C MET A 87 -11.02 -11.88 12.12
N VAL A 88 -12.34 -11.65 12.05
CA VAL A 88 -13.35 -12.72 12.07
C VAL A 88 -13.23 -13.58 10.80
N GLU A 89 -13.11 -12.96 9.62
CA GLU A 89 -12.91 -13.67 8.36
C GLU A 89 -11.66 -14.56 8.36
N MET A 90 -10.59 -14.11 9.01
CA MET A 90 -9.33 -14.86 9.10
C MET A 90 -9.31 -15.88 10.25
N GLY A 91 -10.36 -15.93 11.09
CA GLY A 91 -10.46 -16.87 12.20
C GLY A 91 -9.44 -16.66 13.32
N TYR A 92 -8.97 -15.42 13.53
CA TYR A 92 -7.96 -15.12 14.56
C TYR A 92 -8.57 -14.46 15.80
N SER A 93 -7.96 -14.73 16.97
CA SER A 93 -8.22 -13.93 18.16
C SER A 93 -7.70 -12.51 17.99
N GLN A 94 -8.26 -11.57 18.75
CA GLN A 94 -7.87 -10.16 18.70
C GLN A 94 -6.36 -9.96 18.89
N ALA A 95 -5.78 -10.55 19.94
CA ALA A 95 -4.34 -10.46 20.19
C ALA A 95 -3.51 -10.99 19.01
N ARG A 96 -3.91 -12.13 18.43
CA ARG A 96 -3.19 -12.72 17.30
C ARG A 96 -3.32 -11.87 16.03
N TYR A 97 -4.49 -11.31 15.78
CA TYR A 97 -4.72 -10.43 14.63
C TYR A 97 -3.83 -9.18 14.69
N TYR A 98 -3.76 -8.50 15.83
CA TYR A 98 -2.93 -7.30 15.96
C TYR A 98 -1.43 -7.60 15.86
N GLN A 99 -0.97 -8.78 16.31
CA GLN A 99 0.41 -9.24 16.04
C GLN A 99 0.65 -9.42 14.53
N LEU A 100 -0.27 -10.08 13.82
CA LEU A 100 -0.18 -10.27 12.38
C LEU A 100 -0.25 -8.95 11.61
N LYS A 101 -1.05 -8.00 12.08
CA LYS A 101 -1.11 -6.66 11.49
C LYS A 101 0.21 -5.90 11.63
N GLN A 102 0.89 -6.03 12.78
CA GLN A 102 2.23 -5.44 12.95
C GLN A 102 3.24 -6.08 12.00
N ILE A 103 3.23 -7.41 11.86
CA ILE A 103 4.07 -8.13 10.89
C ILE A 103 3.78 -7.64 9.47
N ALA A 104 2.51 -7.47 9.10
CA ALA A 104 2.11 -7.00 7.80
C ALA A 104 2.63 -5.58 7.49
N LEU A 105 2.60 -4.67 8.48
CA LEU A 105 3.15 -3.32 8.34
C LEU A 105 4.68 -3.32 8.17
N ILE A 106 5.38 -4.24 8.84
CA ILE A 106 6.84 -4.41 8.70
C ILE A 106 7.16 -4.94 7.30
N GLU A 107 6.51 -6.03 6.87
CA GLU A 107 6.70 -6.58 5.52
C GLU A 107 6.44 -5.51 4.44
N PHE A 108 5.39 -4.71 4.61
CA PHE A 108 5.12 -3.60 3.70
C PHE A 108 6.25 -2.57 3.69
N ALA A 109 6.74 -2.14 4.85
CA ALA A 109 7.80 -1.14 4.93
C ALA A 109 9.09 -1.61 4.23
N ASP A 110 9.45 -2.88 4.39
CA ASP A 110 10.62 -3.49 3.75
C ASP A 110 10.43 -3.53 2.22
N ASN A 111 9.29 -4.05 1.75
CA ASN A 111 8.98 -4.14 0.33
C ASN A 111 8.86 -2.75 -0.32
N PHE A 112 8.22 -1.79 0.35
CA PHE A 112 8.08 -0.42 -0.12
C PHE A 112 9.44 0.25 -0.29
N THR A 113 10.34 0.08 0.69
CA THR A 113 11.71 0.58 0.59
C THR A 113 12.49 -0.05 -0.57
N ALA A 114 12.30 -1.35 -0.80
CA ALA A 114 12.94 -2.05 -1.92
C ALA A 114 12.48 -1.51 -3.28
N TYR A 115 11.16 -1.35 -3.48
CA TYR A 115 10.61 -0.84 -4.74
C TYR A 115 10.91 0.65 -4.96
N LEU A 116 11.02 1.48 -3.91
CA LEU A 116 11.44 2.87 -4.06
C LEU A 116 12.85 2.98 -4.64
N LYS A 117 13.78 2.12 -4.19
CA LYS A 117 15.16 2.05 -4.72
C LYS A 117 15.18 1.56 -6.17
N GLU A 118 14.40 0.52 -6.48
CA GLU A 118 14.29 -0.02 -7.85
C GLU A 118 13.79 1.05 -8.83
N MET A 119 12.86 1.90 -8.38
CA MET A 119 12.31 3.01 -9.17
C MET A 119 13.18 4.28 -9.18
N GLY A 120 14.33 4.27 -8.51
CA GLY A 120 15.25 5.42 -8.43
C GLY A 120 14.68 6.63 -7.70
N VAL A 121 13.74 6.42 -6.77
CA VAL A 121 13.10 7.50 -5.99
C VAL A 121 13.95 7.90 -4.78
N ILE A 122 14.72 6.94 -4.22
CA ILE A 122 15.63 7.13 -3.09
C ILE A 122 16.96 6.39 -3.32
#